data_AF-A0A0L9V0C9-F1
#
_entry.id   AF-A0A0L9V0C9-F1
#
_cell.length_a   1.000
_cell.length_b   1.000
_cell.length_c   1.000
_cell.angle_alpha   90.00
_cell.angle_beta   90.00
_cell.angle_gamma   90.00
#
_symmetry.space_group_name_H-M   'P 1'
#
loop_
_entity.id
_entity.type
_entity.pdbx_description
1 polymer ?
#
loop_
_entity_poly.entity_id
_entity_poly.type
_entity_poly.pdbx_seq_one_letter_code
_entity_poly.pdbx_strand_id
1 'polypeptide(L)'
;MISGAVIQSFGLIQNADNKWVHRNSPPPPEPQRNPPPQLFIPPLPLPRSRFDEVMTGINDLRTFVGDSFNTLNETMNARFEQLELNMGDRFDTIDARVENVEHDIQYLRRHFGPHGGPSS
;
A
#
# COMPACT_ATOMS: atom_id res chain seq x y z
N MET A 1 47.49 -47.11 11.34
CA MET A 1 46.83 -47.06 10.02
C MET A 1 47.07 -48.39 9.33
N ILE A 2 46.02 -49.08 8.90
CA ILE A 2 46.15 -50.35 8.17
C ILE A 2 46.54 -49.99 6.75
N SER A 3 47.72 -50.41 6.29
CA SER A 3 48.20 -50.10 4.94
C SER A 3 47.30 -50.78 3.90
N GLY A 4 47.00 -50.09 2.79
CA GLY A 4 46.20 -50.65 1.69
C GLY A 4 46.76 -51.96 1.13
N ALA A 5 48.07 -52.20 1.29
CA ALA A 5 48.74 -53.45 0.94
C ALA A 5 48.24 -54.65 1.77
N VAL A 6 47.88 -54.46 3.04
CA VAL A 6 47.37 -55.53 3.94
C VAL A 6 45.97 -55.97 3.50
N ILE A 7 45.14 -55.02 3.04
CA ILE A 7 43.76 -55.29 2.63
C ILE A 7 43.72 -56.11 1.33
N GLN A 8 44.69 -55.87 0.43
CA GLN A 8 44.83 -56.62 -0.82
C GLN A 8 45.26 -58.08 -0.60
N SER A 9 45.98 -58.39 0.50
CA SER A 9 46.35 -59.77 0.86
C SER A 9 45.13 -60.67 1.11
N PHE A 10 43.98 -60.09 1.48
CA PHE A 10 42.71 -60.80 1.65
C PHE A 10 41.88 -60.90 0.35
N GLY A 11 42.47 -60.52 -0.80
CA GLY A 11 41.79 -60.59 -2.09
C GLY A 11 40.71 -59.52 -2.30
N LEU A 12 40.77 -58.42 -1.53
CA LEU A 12 39.87 -57.28 -1.64
C LEU A 12 40.45 -56.20 -2.56
N ILE A 13 39.60 -55.58 -3.36
CA ILE A 13 39.89 -54.43 -4.21
C ILE A 13 38.84 -53.34 -3.97
N GLN A 14 39.20 -52.07 -4.21
CA GLN A 14 38.25 -50.96 -4.08
C GLN A 14 37.52 -50.76 -5.42
N ASN A 15 36.18 -50.69 -5.39
CA ASN A 15 35.37 -50.41 -6.58
C ASN A 15 35.24 -48.89 -6.85
N ALA A 16 34.59 -48.50 -7.95
CA ALA A 16 34.38 -47.10 -8.33
C ALA A 16 33.56 -46.28 -7.30
N ASP A 17 32.78 -46.96 -6.43
CA ASP A 17 32.02 -46.35 -5.34
C ASP A 17 32.82 -46.27 -4.02
N ASN A 18 34.14 -46.47 -4.08
CA ASN A 18 35.05 -46.50 -2.93
C ASN A 18 34.78 -47.61 -1.90
N LYS A 19 34.02 -48.66 -2.24
CA LYS A 19 33.77 -49.84 -1.39
C LYS A 19 34.78 -50.96 -1.65
N TRP A 20 35.22 -51.63 -0.57
CA TRP A 20 36.05 -52.83 -0.66
C TRP A 20 35.18 -54.04 -1.04
N VAL A 21 35.49 -54.68 -2.18
CA VAL A 21 34.80 -55.85 -2.73
C VAL A 21 35.80 -56.96 -3.03
N HIS A 22 35.34 -58.21 -3.10
CA HIS A 22 36.21 -59.32 -3.50
C HIS A 22 36.63 -59.18 -4.97
N ARG A 23 37.89 -59.50 -5.28
CA ARG A 23 38.43 -59.49 -6.66
C ARG A 23 37.63 -60.36 -7.64
N ASN A 24 36.96 -61.41 -7.13
CA ASN A 24 36.16 -62.33 -7.93
C ASN A 24 34.65 -62.00 -7.92
N SER A 25 34.25 -60.84 -7.37
CA SER A 25 32.85 -60.42 -7.42
C SER A 25 32.43 -60.20 -8.88
N PRO A 26 31.22 -60.65 -9.28
CA PRO A 26 30.70 -60.37 -10.60
C PRO A 26 30.64 -58.85 -10.82
N PRO A 27 30.82 -58.37 -12.06
CA PRO A 27 30.73 -56.95 -12.35
C PRO A 27 29.37 -56.41 -11.89
N PRO A 28 29.33 -55.19 -11.31
CA PRO A 28 28.06 -54.55 -11.01
C PRO A 28 27.20 -54.51 -12.28
N PRO A 29 25.89 -54.74 -12.19
CA PRO A 29 25.01 -54.49 -13.33
C PRO A 29 25.25 -53.06 -13.79
N GLU A 30 25.64 -52.88 -15.06
CA GLU A 30 25.73 -51.55 -15.65
C GLU A 30 24.36 -50.87 -15.45
N PRO A 31 24.30 -49.65 -14.87
CA PRO A 31 23.08 -48.88 -14.86
C PRO A 31 22.70 -48.68 -16.33
N GLN A 32 21.64 -49.36 -16.77
CA GLN A 32 21.11 -49.25 -18.12
C GLN A 32 20.72 -47.77 -18.32
N ARG A 33 21.61 -47.00 -18.97
CA ARG A 33 21.41 -45.59 -19.34
C ARG A 33 20.40 -45.52 -20.49
N ASN A 34 19.17 -45.91 -20.25
CA ASN A 34 18.07 -45.47 -21.08
C ASN A 34 17.61 -44.12 -20.52
N PRO A 35 17.75 -43.00 -21.26
CA PRO A 35 17.12 -41.77 -20.83
C PRO A 35 15.62 -42.01 -20.70
N PRO A 36 14.97 -41.60 -19.59
CA PRO A 36 13.54 -41.76 -19.44
C PRO A 36 12.83 -41.05 -20.60
N PRO A 37 11.74 -41.62 -21.15
CA PRO A 37 10.97 -40.94 -22.19
C PRO A 37 10.59 -39.54 -21.70
N GLN A 38 11.01 -38.53 -22.46
CA GLN A 38 10.78 -37.13 -22.11
C GLN A 38 9.28 -36.85 -22.24
N LEU A 39 8.55 -36.96 -21.14
CA LEU A 39 7.17 -36.49 -21.06
C LEU A 39 7.20 -34.97 -21.22
N PHE A 40 6.53 -34.46 -22.26
CA PHE A 40 6.29 -33.03 -22.41
C PHE A 40 5.35 -32.61 -21.28
N ILE A 41 5.91 -32.03 -20.22
CA ILE A 41 5.13 -31.42 -19.14
C ILE A 41 4.89 -29.96 -19.57
N PRO A 42 3.65 -29.53 -19.85
CA PRO A 42 3.36 -28.13 -20.09
C PRO A 42 3.79 -27.31 -18.86
N PRO A 43 4.28 -26.06 -19.02
CA PRO A 43 4.75 -25.27 -17.89
C PRO A 43 3.59 -25.10 -16.90
N LEU A 44 3.74 -25.61 -15.68
CA LEU A 44 2.77 -25.30 -14.64
C LEU A 44 2.78 -23.78 -14.40
N PRO A 45 1.63 -23.15 -14.13
CA PRO A 45 1.59 -21.78 -13.67
C PRO A 45 2.49 -21.67 -12.44
N LEU A 46 3.52 -20.82 -12.50
CA LEU A 46 4.38 -20.55 -11.35
C LEU A 46 3.47 -20.12 -10.19
N PRO A 47 3.57 -20.76 -9.00
CA PRO A 47 2.81 -20.33 -7.84
C PRO A 47 3.18 -18.87 -7.56
N ARG A 48 2.18 -17.96 -7.52
CA ARG A 48 2.42 -16.59 -7.06
C ARG A 48 3.10 -16.68 -5.71
N SER A 49 4.29 -16.09 -5.63
CA SER A 49 5.05 -16.17 -4.40
C SER A 49 4.33 -15.35 -3.33
N ARG A 50 4.46 -15.74 -2.05
CA ARG A 50 3.98 -14.93 -0.92
C ARG A 50 4.48 -13.48 -0.99
N PHE A 51 5.64 -13.27 -1.63
CA PHE A 51 6.21 -11.96 -1.90
C PHE A 51 5.35 -11.14 -2.88
N ASP A 52 4.86 -11.74 -3.97
CA ASP A 52 3.97 -11.05 -4.94
C ASP A 52 2.65 -10.61 -4.30
N GLU A 53 2.11 -11.44 -3.39
CA GLU A 53 0.90 -11.13 -2.63
C GLU A 53 1.11 -9.93 -1.68
N VAL A 54 2.25 -9.89 -0.98
CA VAL A 54 2.62 -8.75 -0.13
C VAL A 54 2.82 -7.48 -0.95
N MET A 55 3.51 -7.56 -2.09
CA MET A 55 3.73 -6.39 -2.95
C MET A 55 2.41 -5.85 -3.52
N THR A 56 1.47 -6.75 -3.87
CA THR A 56 0.12 -6.36 -4.28
C THR A 56 -0.61 -5.64 -3.15
N GLY A 57 -0.61 -6.22 -1.93
CA GLY A 57 -1.25 -5.60 -0.78
C GLY A 57 -0.68 -4.24 -0.39
N ILE A 58 0.64 -4.03 -0.55
CA ILE A 58 1.27 -2.72 -0.34
C ILE A 58 0.78 -1.70 -1.38
N ASN A 59 0.65 -2.12 -2.64
CA ASN A 59 0.15 -1.24 -3.70
C ASN A 59 -1.32 -0.88 -3.50
N ASP A 60 -2.14 -1.84 -3.06
CA ASP A 60 -3.55 -1.62 -2.75
C ASP A 60 -3.70 -0.65 -1.58
N LEU A 61 -2.89 -0.82 -0.52
CA LEU A 61 -2.88 0.10 0.61
C LEU A 61 -2.45 1.52 0.21
N ARG A 62 -1.40 1.63 -0.63
CA ARG A 62 -0.95 2.94 -1.15
C ARG A 62 -2.06 3.64 -1.92
N THR A 63 -2.77 2.91 -2.77
CA THR A 63 -3.88 3.43 -3.58
C THR A 63 -5.03 3.87 -2.66
N PHE A 64 -5.47 2.99 -1.77
CA PHE A 64 -6.54 3.27 -0.81
C PHE A 64 -6.26 4.52 0.04
N VAL A 65 -5.04 4.64 0.58
CA VAL A 65 -4.65 5.80 1.38
C VAL A 65 -4.64 7.07 0.52
N GLY A 66 -4.09 7.00 -0.70
CA GLY A 66 -4.09 8.14 -1.64
C GLY A 66 -5.50 8.64 -1.95
N ASP A 67 -6.41 7.72 -2.31
CA ASP A 67 -7.80 8.05 -2.64
C ASP A 67 -8.56 8.63 -1.42
N SER A 68 -8.30 8.07 -0.23
CA SER A 68 -8.89 8.55 1.02
C SER A 68 -8.46 9.98 1.34
N PHE A 69 -7.18 10.30 1.17
CA PHE A 69 -6.67 11.65 1.40
C PHE A 69 -7.18 12.65 0.36
N ASN A 70 -7.26 12.25 -0.92
CA ASN A 70 -7.84 13.10 -1.96
C ASN A 70 -9.31 13.42 -1.66
N THR A 71 -10.10 12.41 -1.31
CA THR A 71 -11.52 12.57 -0.94
C THR A 71 -11.68 13.50 0.28
N LEU A 72 -10.82 13.33 1.28
CA LEU A 72 -10.83 14.18 2.47
C LEU A 72 -10.52 15.63 2.10
N ASN A 73 -9.51 15.86 1.27
CA ASN A 73 -9.10 17.20 0.84
C ASN A 73 -10.20 17.90 0.03
N GLU A 74 -10.83 17.19 -0.91
CA GLU A 74 -11.98 17.70 -1.67
C GLU A 74 -13.15 18.06 -0.75
N THR A 75 -13.48 17.19 0.20
CA THR A 75 -14.56 17.42 1.17
C THR A 75 -14.27 18.64 2.05
N MET A 76 -13.02 18.81 2.49
CA MET A 76 -12.60 19.96 3.29
C MET A 76 -12.69 21.26 2.49
N ASN A 77 -12.20 21.28 1.25
CA ASN A 77 -12.29 22.45 0.38
C ASN A 77 -13.74 22.87 0.16
N ALA A 78 -14.62 21.93 -0.19
CA ALA A 78 -16.04 22.22 -0.39
C ALA A 78 -16.71 22.81 0.86
N ARG A 79 -16.34 22.32 2.05
CA ARG A 79 -16.84 22.87 3.32
C ARG A 79 -16.33 24.28 3.61
N PHE A 80 -15.07 24.56 3.27
CA PHE A 80 -14.52 25.91 3.42
C PHE A 80 -15.17 26.91 2.46
N GLU A 81 -15.34 26.54 1.19
CA GLU A 81 -16.06 27.37 0.21
C GLU A 81 -17.50 27.66 0.67
N GLN A 82 -18.21 26.64 1.17
CA GLN A 82 -19.56 26.81 1.70
C GLN A 82 -19.59 27.73 2.93
N LEU A 83 -18.59 27.63 3.81
CA LEU A 83 -18.49 28.49 4.99
C LEU A 83 -18.20 29.94 4.61
N GLU A 84 -17.36 30.17 3.60
CA GLU A 84 -17.06 31.50 3.07
C GLU A 84 -18.33 32.17 2.52
N LEU A 85 -19.08 31.46 1.68
CA LEU A 85 -20.36 31.94 1.14
C LEU A 85 -21.36 32.23 2.26
N ASN A 86 -21.53 31.31 3.22
CA ASN A 86 -22.46 31.48 4.32
C ASN A 86 -22.11 32.70 5.19
N MET A 87 -20.82 32.94 5.43
CA MET A 87 -20.38 34.11 6.18
C MET A 87 -20.62 35.39 5.39
N GLY A 88 -20.36 35.39 4.07
CA GLY A 88 -20.71 36.50 3.17
C GLY A 88 -22.17 36.90 3.29
N ASP A 89 -23.10 35.95 3.09
CA ASP A 89 -24.54 36.19 3.17
C ASP A 89 -24.97 36.76 4.53
N ARG A 90 -24.34 36.28 5.62
CA ARG A 90 -24.62 36.77 6.97
C ARG A 90 -24.10 38.18 7.18
N PHE A 91 -22.94 38.53 6.62
CA PHE A 91 -22.43 39.89 6.67
C PHE A 91 -23.32 40.85 5.88
N ASP A 92 -23.75 40.48 4.67
CA ASP A 92 -24.67 41.30 3.87
C ASP A 92 -26.00 41.53 4.60
N THR A 93 -26.52 40.50 5.27
CA THR A 93 -27.73 40.60 6.10
C THR A 93 -27.53 41.55 7.29
N ILE A 94 -26.36 41.51 7.93
CA ILE A 94 -26.02 42.40 9.04
C ILE A 94 -25.90 43.84 8.53
N ASP A 95 -25.22 44.05 7.40
CA ASP A 95 -25.01 45.36 6.78
C ASP A 95 -26.35 46.05 6.49
N ALA A 96 -27.27 45.34 5.82
CA ALA A 96 -28.62 45.85 5.55
C ALA A 96 -29.40 46.18 6.83
N ARG A 97 -29.23 45.38 7.89
CA ARG A 97 -29.89 45.66 9.18
C ARG A 97 -29.28 46.87 9.88
N VAL A 98 -27.97 47.03 9.83
CA VAL A 98 -27.27 48.19 10.39
C VAL A 98 -27.71 49.45 9.64
N GLU A 99 -27.73 49.44 8.31
CA GLU A 99 -28.20 50.56 7.50
C GLU A 99 -29.64 50.96 7.86
N ASN A 100 -30.55 49.99 8.04
CA ASN A 100 -31.92 50.26 8.48
C ASN A 100 -31.97 50.92 9.87
N VAL A 101 -31.20 50.42 10.84
CA VAL A 101 -31.14 50.99 12.19
C VAL A 101 -30.57 52.41 12.15
N GLU A 102 -29.55 52.67 11.34
CA GLU A 102 -28.99 54.00 11.16
C GLU A 102 -30.04 54.97 10.58
N HIS A 103 -30.81 54.54 9.58
CA HIS A 103 -31.92 55.32 9.04
C HIS A 103 -32.97 55.65 10.10
N ASP A 104 -33.38 54.67 10.92
CA ASP A 104 -34.34 54.87 12.00
C ASP A 104 -33.81 55.88 13.04
N ILE A 105 -32.53 55.77 13.43
CA ILE A 105 -31.89 56.72 14.34
C ILE A 105 -31.87 58.13 13.75
N GLN A 106 -31.53 58.28 12.48
CA GLN A 106 -31.53 59.58 11.80
C GLN A 106 -32.93 60.18 11.73
N TYR A 107 -33.95 59.36 11.44
CA TYR A 107 -35.34 59.78 11.47
C TYR A 107 -35.72 60.32 12.86
N LEU A 108 -35.42 59.57 13.92
CA LEU A 108 -35.73 59.99 15.29
C LEU A 108 -35.01 61.29 15.68
N ARG A 109 -33.73 61.43 15.32
CA ARG A 109 -32.97 62.66 15.58
C ARG A 109 -33.56 63.88 14.89
N ARG A 110 -34.05 63.73 13.65
CA ARG A 110 -34.67 64.84 12.90
C ARG A 110 -36.02 65.26 13.48
N HIS A 111 -36.83 64.30 13.93
CA HIS A 111 -38.21 64.58 14.36
C HIS A 111 -38.35 64.81 15.86
N PHE A 112 -37.44 64.28 16.68
CA PHE A 112 -37.51 64.32 18.15
C PHE A 112 -36.20 64.74 18.82
N GLY A 113 -35.17 65.07 18.05
CA GLY A 113 -33.96 65.67 18.60
C GLY A 113 -34.25 67.05 19.20
N PRO A 114 -33.45 67.53 20.16
CA PRO A 114 -33.66 68.84 20.77
C PRO A 114 -33.62 69.92 19.68
N HIS A 115 -34.77 70.51 19.38
CA HIS A 115 -34.86 71.67 18.51
C HIS A 115 -34.16 72.82 19.25
N GLY A 116 -32.95 73.18 18.81
CA GLY A 116 -32.21 74.28 19.40
C GLY A 116 -32.90 75.60 19.15
N GLY A 117 -33.38 76.25 20.21
CA GLY A 117 -33.71 77.68 20.23
C GLY A 117 -34.70 78.06 21.33
N PRO A 118 -34.38 79.03 22.21
CA PRO A 118 -35.31 79.46 23.26
C PRO A 118 -36.50 80.16 22.61
N SER A 119 -37.70 79.76 23.00
CA SER A 119 -38.92 80.49 22.66
C SER A 119 -38.77 81.93 23.16
N SER A 120 -38.76 82.90 22.22
CA SER A 120 -38.87 84.34 22.51
C SER A 120 -40.30 84.71 22.86
#